data_AF-A0A6A4ZWB6-F1
#
_entry.id   AF-A0A6A4ZWB6-F1
#
_cell.length_a   1.000
_cell.length_b   1.000
_cell.length_c   1.000
_cell.angle_alpha   90.00
_cell.angle_beta   90.00
_cell.angle_gamma   90.00
#
_symmetry.space_group_name_H-M   'P 1'
#
loop_
_entity.id
_entity.type
_entity.pdbx_description
1 polymer ?
#
loop_
_entity_poly.entity_id
_entity_poly.type
_entity_poly.pdbx_seq_one_letter_code
_entity_poly.pdbx_strand_id
1 'polypeptide(L)'
;MLSLVCVVVGEGRPFSVKIEENENVGILKNMIWGQKMYQFPADELELYLALKGGAWLSDEDPDLEGLSQTAEGNEVLPLYIIDERKMKATKLLKRYFDANPPVEEQIHVLVVVPEEKKTKDKWTALELSTIAPEVQW
;
A
#
# COMPACT_ATOMS: atom_id res chain seq x y z
N MET A 1 -8.02 -15.69 -11.89
CA MET A 1 -7.14 -15.42 -10.74
C MET A 1 -5.93 -14.59 -11.15
N LEU A 2 -5.73 -13.45 -10.48
CA LEU A 2 -4.57 -12.56 -10.60
C LEU A 2 -3.62 -12.75 -9.43
N SER A 3 -2.32 -12.59 -9.70
CA SER A 3 -1.27 -12.48 -8.68
C SER A 3 -0.70 -11.07 -8.76
N LEU A 4 -0.97 -10.23 -7.76
CA LEU A 4 -0.56 -8.83 -7.73
C LEU A 4 0.57 -8.65 -6.73
N VAL A 5 1.66 -8.04 -7.16
CA VAL A 5 2.72 -7.55 -6.27
C VAL A 5 2.42 -6.11 -5.88
N CYS A 6 2.32 -5.87 -4.58
CA CYS A 6 1.97 -4.60 -3.98
C CYS A 6 3.16 -4.05 -3.19
N VAL A 7 3.34 -2.73 -3.18
CA VAL A 7 4.33 -2.04 -2.34
C VAL A 7 3.63 -0.96 -1.53
N VAL A 8 3.90 -0.91 -0.22
CA VAL A 8 3.43 0.19 0.64
C VAL A 8 4.41 1.35 0.54
N VAL A 9 3.90 2.53 0.21
CA VAL A 9 4.67 3.78 0.19
C VAL A 9 5.20 4.07 1.59
N GLY A 10 6.51 4.32 1.70
CA GLY A 10 7.19 4.55 2.98
C GLY A 10 7.67 3.27 3.69
N GLU A 11 7.33 2.07 3.19
CA GLU A 11 7.90 0.82 3.69
C GLU A 11 8.86 0.18 2.67
N GLY A 12 8.58 0.33 1.37
CA GLY A 12 9.44 -0.17 0.30
C GLY A 12 9.53 -1.69 0.18
N ARG A 13 8.70 -2.45 0.90
CA ARG A 13 8.72 -3.93 0.88
C ARG A 13 7.60 -4.48 0.00
N PRO A 14 7.94 -5.15 -1.12
CA PRO A 14 6.95 -5.82 -1.95
C PRO A 14 6.31 -7.00 -1.23
N PHE A 15 5.02 -7.23 -1.47
CA PHE A 15 4.29 -8.40 -1.02
C PHE A 15 3.23 -8.80 -2.04
N SER A 16 2.92 -10.09 -2.12
CA SER A 16 1.99 -10.62 -3.10
C SER A 16 0.59 -10.82 -2.53
N VAL A 17 -0.42 -10.52 -3.34
CA VAL A 17 -1.85 -10.76 -3.07
C VAL A 17 -2.43 -11.56 -4.24
N LYS A 18 -3.14 -12.66 -3.94
CA LYS A 18 -3.89 -13.42 -4.94
C LYS A 18 -5.37 -13.07 -4.86
N ILE A 19 -5.98 -12.72 -5.99
CA ILE A 19 -7.38 -12.25 -6.04
C ILE A 19 -8.02 -12.58 -7.37
N GLU A 20 -9.35 -12.77 -7.41
CA GLU A 20 -10.04 -13.00 -8.67
C GLU A 20 -10.20 -11.71 -9.49
N GLU A 21 -10.03 -11.79 -10.80
CA GLU A 21 -10.07 -10.63 -11.71
C GLU A 21 -11.44 -9.91 -11.75
N ASN A 22 -12.50 -10.66 -11.44
CA ASN A 22 -13.88 -10.18 -11.39
C ASN A 22 -14.24 -9.58 -10.01
N GLU A 23 -13.31 -9.56 -9.06
CA GLU A 23 -13.47 -8.82 -7.81
C GLU A 23 -13.25 -7.33 -8.01
N ASN A 24 -13.72 -6.53 -7.05
CA ASN A 24 -13.53 -5.09 -7.06
C ASN A 24 -12.30 -4.66 -6.24
N VAL A 25 -11.86 -3.43 -6.50
CA VAL A 25 -10.73 -2.80 -5.79
C VAL A 25 -10.98 -2.71 -4.28
N GLY A 26 -12.23 -2.58 -3.82
CA GLY A 26 -12.57 -2.62 -2.39
C GLY A 26 -12.22 -3.96 -1.72
N ILE A 27 -12.44 -5.09 -2.41
CA ILE A 27 -12.00 -6.40 -1.93
C ILE A 27 -10.48 -6.48 -1.87
N LEU A 28 -9.77 -5.95 -2.89
CA LEU A 28 -8.31 -5.86 -2.86
C LEU A 28 -7.82 -5.05 -1.64
N LYS A 29 -8.45 -3.91 -1.33
CA LYS A 29 -8.14 -3.14 -0.11
C LYS A 29 -8.31 -3.99 1.16
N ASN A 30 -9.41 -4.73 1.28
CA ASN A 30 -9.66 -5.61 2.44
C ASN A 30 -8.59 -6.71 2.57
N MET A 31 -8.14 -7.28 1.45
CA MET A 31 -7.10 -8.31 1.45
C MET A 31 -5.74 -7.75 1.91
N ILE A 32 -5.34 -6.60 1.36
CA ILE A 32 -4.11 -5.90 1.76
C ILE A 32 -4.19 -5.53 3.24
N TRP A 33 -5.32 -4.96 3.66
CA TRP A 33 -5.58 -4.58 5.04
C TRP A 33 -5.42 -5.75 6.00
N GLY A 34 -6.05 -6.89 5.70
CA GLY A 34 -5.98 -8.09 6.54
C GLY A 34 -4.58 -8.69 6.58
N GLN A 35 -3.88 -8.71 5.44
CA GLN A 35 -2.51 -9.22 5.35
C GLN A 35 -1.49 -8.35 6.11
N LYS A 36 -1.70 -7.03 6.13
CA LYS A 36 -0.85 -6.08 6.87
C LYS A 36 -1.29 -5.85 8.32
N MET A 37 -2.44 -6.39 8.71
CA MET A 37 -3.03 -6.26 10.05
C MET A 37 -3.18 -4.79 10.49
N TYR A 38 -3.59 -3.92 9.56
CA TYR A 38 -3.79 -2.51 9.89
C TYR A 38 -4.95 -2.32 10.89
N GLN A 39 -4.84 -1.32 11.76
CA GLN A 39 -5.82 -1.06 12.83
C GLN A 39 -6.87 0.02 12.47
N PHE A 40 -6.86 0.49 11.23
CA PHE A 40 -7.81 1.49 10.71
C PHE A 40 -8.69 0.87 9.61
N PRO A 41 -9.85 1.43 9.26
CA PRO A 41 -10.71 0.91 8.21
C PRO A 41 -10.02 0.73 6.85
N ALA A 42 -10.26 -0.41 6.18
CA ALA A 42 -9.61 -0.74 4.91
C ALA A 42 -9.94 0.24 3.77
N ASP A 43 -11.07 0.93 3.82
CA ASP A 43 -11.49 1.91 2.83
C ASP A 43 -10.63 3.18 2.83
N GLU A 44 -9.93 3.47 3.94
CA GLU A 44 -8.95 4.56 4.04
C GLU A 44 -7.66 4.28 3.24
N LEU A 45 -7.38 3.04 2.84
CA LEU A 45 -6.24 2.75 1.95
C LEU A 45 -6.47 3.39 0.59
N GLU A 46 -5.45 4.02 0.01
CA GLU A 46 -5.49 4.41 -1.40
C GLU A 46 -4.59 3.50 -2.23
N LEU A 47 -5.09 3.09 -3.40
CA LEU A 47 -4.39 2.18 -4.29
C LEU A 47 -4.15 2.87 -5.63
N TYR A 48 -2.94 2.76 -6.15
CA TYR A 48 -2.52 3.34 -7.41
C TYR A 48 -1.83 2.28 -8.29
N LEU A 49 -1.98 2.39 -9.60
CA LEU A 49 -1.21 1.55 -10.53
C LEU A 49 0.27 1.95 -10.52
N ALA A 50 1.15 0.96 -10.36
CA ALA A 50 2.60 1.15 -10.37
C ALA A 50 3.15 1.15 -11.81
N LEU A 51 2.76 2.17 -12.59
CA LEU A 51 3.18 2.28 -13.99
C LEU A 51 4.30 3.30 -14.18
N LYS A 52 5.35 2.94 -14.92
CA LYS A 52 6.41 3.84 -15.39
C LYS A 52 6.44 3.81 -16.91
N GLY A 53 6.19 4.96 -17.54
CA GLY A 53 6.12 5.04 -19.01
C GLY A 53 5.05 4.15 -19.65
N GLY A 54 4.02 3.72 -18.90
CA GLY A 54 2.97 2.82 -19.36
C GLY A 54 3.24 1.32 -19.17
N ALA A 55 4.43 0.94 -18.71
CA ALA A 55 4.76 -0.43 -18.28
C ALA A 55 4.71 -0.54 -16.76
N TRP A 56 4.60 -1.75 -16.21
CA TRP A 56 4.73 -1.94 -14.77
C TRP A 56 6.14 -1.61 -14.28
N LEU A 57 6.23 -1.15 -13.05
CA LEU A 57 7.49 -0.84 -12.39
C LEU A 57 8.24 -2.14 -12.08
N SER A 58 9.48 -2.27 -12.53
CA SER A 58 10.33 -3.43 -12.18
C SER A 58 10.69 -3.41 -10.70
N ASP A 59 10.86 -4.59 -10.09
CA ASP A 59 11.39 -4.72 -8.73
C ASP A 59 12.87 -4.31 -8.58
N GLU A 60 13.58 -4.12 -9.70
CA GLU A 60 14.94 -3.58 -9.77
C GLU A 60 14.98 -2.08 -10.13
N ASP A 61 13.83 -1.43 -10.31
CA ASP A 61 13.78 -0.02 -10.71
C ASP A 61 14.28 0.89 -9.58
N PRO A 62 15.19 1.86 -9.85
CA PRO A 62 15.72 2.77 -8.84
C PRO A 62 14.64 3.63 -8.16
N ASP A 63 13.49 3.84 -8.80
CA ASP A 63 12.38 4.61 -8.22
C ASP A 63 11.78 3.89 -6.99
N LEU A 64 12.00 2.59 -6.81
CA LEU A 64 11.54 1.88 -5.60
C LEU A 64 12.19 2.39 -4.32
N GLU A 65 13.44 2.84 -4.40
CA GLU A 65 14.09 3.50 -3.27
C GLU A 65 13.33 4.78 -2.89
N GLY A 66 12.94 5.57 -3.89
CA GLY A 66 12.10 6.75 -3.67
C GLY A 66 10.73 6.37 -3.09
N LEU A 67 10.08 5.32 -3.59
CA LEU A 67 8.78 4.87 -3.07
C LEU A 67 8.85 4.28 -1.65
N SER A 68 10.04 3.88 -1.21
CA SER A 68 10.29 3.45 0.18
C SER A 68 10.34 4.61 1.17
N GLN A 69 10.45 5.85 0.69
CA GLN A 69 10.46 7.05 1.52
C GLN A 69 9.06 7.67 1.61
N THR A 70 8.79 8.41 2.68
CA THR A 70 7.54 9.15 2.86
C THR A 70 7.48 10.41 1.98
N ALA A 71 6.35 11.13 1.98
CA ALA A 71 6.09 12.23 1.05
C ALA A 71 7.00 13.47 1.22
N GLU A 72 7.55 13.71 2.41
CA GLU A 72 8.34 14.90 2.68
C GLU A 72 9.66 14.91 1.87
N GLY A 73 9.79 15.87 0.93
CA GLY A 73 10.98 16.02 0.09
C GLY A 73 11.14 14.95 -1.01
N ASN A 74 10.13 14.11 -1.24
CA ASN A 74 10.22 12.99 -2.17
C ASN A 74 9.82 13.40 -3.60
N GLU A 75 10.78 13.40 -4.51
CA GLU A 75 10.57 13.76 -5.92
C GLU A 75 9.96 12.62 -6.75
N VAL A 76 10.05 11.37 -6.26
CA VAL A 76 9.57 10.18 -6.97
C VAL A 76 8.07 9.98 -6.74
N LEU A 77 7.58 10.13 -5.51
CA LEU A 77 6.17 9.87 -5.19
C LEU A 77 5.15 10.62 -6.07
N PRO A 78 5.32 11.92 -6.37
CA PRO A 78 4.41 12.65 -7.25
C PRO A 78 4.32 12.09 -8.67
N LEU A 79 5.31 11.30 -9.12
CA LEU A 79 5.30 10.66 -10.44
C LEU A 79 4.35 9.45 -10.50
N TYR A 80 3.99 8.89 -9.34
CA TYR A 80 3.20 7.66 -9.23
C TYR A 80 1.83 7.86 -8.59
N ILE A 81 1.74 8.75 -7.59
CA ILE A 81 0.51 9.05 -6.86
C ILE A 81 -0.25 10.16 -7.59
N ILE A 82 -0.82 9.80 -8.75
CA ILE A 82 -1.61 10.70 -9.61
C ILE A 82 -3.03 10.15 -9.81
N ASP A 83 -3.98 11.06 -10.02
CA ASP A 83 -5.41 10.74 -10.11
C ASP A 83 -5.75 9.74 -11.23
N GLU A 84 -5.03 9.80 -12.37
CA GLU A 84 -5.22 8.89 -13.49
C GLU A 84 -4.89 7.44 -13.14
N ARG A 85 -3.99 7.22 -12.18
CA ARG A 85 -3.56 5.90 -11.71
C ARG A 85 -4.34 5.44 -10.49
N LYS A 86 -5.16 6.30 -9.89
CA LYS A 86 -5.95 5.99 -8.70
C LYS A 86 -7.00 4.93 -9.00
N MET A 87 -6.95 3.83 -8.26
CA MET A 87 -7.89 2.73 -8.37
C MET A 87 -9.15 3.05 -7.56
N LYS A 88 -10.32 2.95 -8.20
CA LYS A 88 -11.61 3.25 -7.58
C LYS A 88 -12.20 1.99 -6.98
N ALA A 89 -12.56 2.03 -5.70
CA ALA A 89 -13.08 0.89 -4.93
C ALA A 89 -14.24 0.14 -5.62
N THR A 90 -15.08 0.85 -6.38
CA THR A 90 -16.25 0.30 -7.08
C THR A 90 -15.94 -0.37 -8.42
N LYS A 91 -14.70 -0.28 -8.91
CA LYS A 91 -14.30 -0.83 -10.21
C LYS A 91 -13.75 -2.25 -10.04
N LEU A 92 -14.02 -3.08 -11.03
CA LEU A 92 -13.46 -4.43 -11.11
C LEU A 92 -11.97 -4.38 -11.45
N LEU A 93 -11.19 -5.32 -10.93
CA LEU A 93 -9.75 -5.40 -11.17
C LEU A 93 -9.44 -5.57 -12.65
N LYS A 94 -10.20 -6.38 -13.38
CA LYS A 94 -10.06 -6.56 -14.82
C LYS A 94 -10.02 -5.25 -15.64
N ARG A 95 -10.68 -4.18 -15.18
CA ARG A 95 -10.60 -2.86 -15.84
C ARG A 95 -9.20 -2.25 -15.84
N TYR A 96 -8.36 -2.64 -14.90
CA TYR A 96 -6.99 -2.15 -14.74
C TYR A 96 -5.97 -3.13 -15.32
N PHE A 97 -6.25 -4.43 -15.25
CA PHE A 97 -5.27 -5.49 -15.55
C PHE A 97 -5.54 -6.25 -16.86
N ASP A 98 -6.69 -6.10 -17.54
CA ASP A 98 -6.95 -6.84 -18.79
C ASP A 98 -6.06 -6.36 -19.95
N ALA A 99 -5.93 -5.04 -20.10
CA ALA A 99 -5.15 -4.44 -21.19
C ALA A 99 -3.63 -4.50 -20.93
N ASN A 100 -3.24 -4.66 -19.67
CA ASN A 100 -1.87 -4.83 -19.25
C ASN A 100 -1.84 -5.87 -18.12
N PRO A 101 -1.73 -7.16 -18.43
CA PRO A 101 -1.74 -8.21 -17.41
C PRO A 101 -0.56 -8.06 -16.44
N PRO A 102 -0.75 -8.44 -15.16
CA PRO A 102 0.36 -8.50 -14.21
C PRO A 102 1.36 -9.57 -14.63
N VAL A 103 2.64 -9.28 -14.47
CA VAL A 103 3.75 -10.19 -14.80
C VAL A 103 4.70 -10.31 -13.60
N GLU A 104 5.52 -11.35 -13.61
CA GLU A 104 6.48 -11.61 -12.52
C GLU A 104 7.56 -10.51 -12.45
N GLU A 105 8.23 -10.38 -11.30
CA GLU A 105 9.34 -9.43 -11.07
C GLU A 105 8.95 -7.94 -11.26
N GLN A 106 7.65 -7.64 -11.20
CA GLN A 106 7.14 -6.29 -11.38
C GLN A 106 6.15 -5.93 -10.26
N ILE A 107 6.15 -4.66 -9.88
CA ILE A 107 5.22 -4.05 -8.94
C ILE A 107 4.00 -3.57 -9.72
N HIS A 108 2.82 -3.92 -9.22
CA HIS A 108 1.55 -3.68 -9.90
C HIS A 108 0.74 -2.60 -9.20
N VAL A 109 0.80 -2.58 -7.86
CA VAL A 109 -0.04 -1.71 -7.02
C VAL A 109 0.83 -0.99 -6.00
N LEU A 110 0.70 0.34 -5.94
CA LEU A 110 1.19 1.14 -4.83
C LEU A 110 0.07 1.34 -3.82
N VAL A 111 0.39 1.10 -2.55
CA VAL A 111 -0.51 1.22 -1.42
C VAL A 111 -0.09 2.44 -0.62
N VAL A 112 -0.99 3.41 -0.51
CA VAL A 112 -0.80 4.59 0.33
C VAL A 112 -1.64 4.42 1.58
N VAL A 113 -0.97 4.51 2.73
CA VAL A 113 -1.58 4.50 4.06
C VAL A 113 -1.70 5.95 4.55
N PRO A 114 -2.86 6.37 5.09
CA PRO A 114 -3.03 7.71 5.63
C PRO A 114 -1.97 8.03 6.68
N GLU A 115 -1.37 9.22 6.62
CA GLU A 115 -0.23 9.59 7.47
C GLU A 115 -0.54 9.52 8.96
N GLU A 116 -1.75 9.90 9.37
CA GLU A 116 -2.22 9.84 10.75
C GLU A 116 -2.36 8.41 11.29
N LYS A 117 -2.32 7.42 10.39
CA LYS A 117 -2.56 5.99 10.68
C LYS A 117 -1.33 5.11 10.48
N LYS A 118 -0.24 5.65 9.90
CA LYS A 118 1.09 5.04 9.96
C LYS A 118 1.45 4.95 11.44
N THR A 119 1.39 3.76 12.03
CA THR A 119 1.35 3.61 13.48
C THR A 119 2.51 4.32 14.16
N LYS A 120 2.17 5.02 15.24
CA LYS A 120 3.06 5.38 16.33
C LYS A 120 3.65 4.10 16.91
N ASP A 121 4.67 3.54 16.27
CA ASP A 121 5.50 2.46 16.83
C ASP A 121 6.48 2.98 17.90
N LYS A 122 6.06 4.01 18.64
CA LYS A 122 6.64 4.37 19.92
C LYS A 122 5.46 4.53 20.86
N TRP A 123 5.20 3.49 21.65
CA TRP A 123 4.84 3.73 23.03
C TRP A 123 5.82 4.77 23.54
N THR A 124 5.38 6.01 23.70
CA THR A 124 6.28 7.02 24.26
C THR A 124 6.60 6.55 25.67
N ALA A 125 7.84 6.70 26.11
CA ALA A 125 8.22 6.34 27.49
C ALA A 125 7.29 6.99 28.54
N LEU A 126 6.61 8.08 28.17
CA LEU A 126 5.59 8.76 28.95
C LEU A 126 4.34 7.88 29.23
N GLU A 127 3.85 7.14 28.24
CA GLU A 127 2.67 6.26 28.38
C GLU A 127 2.99 5.01 29.21
N LEU A 128 4.21 4.47 29.10
CA LEU A 128 4.68 3.38 29.95
C LEU A 128 4.98 3.83 31.39
N SER A 129 5.35 5.10 31.61
CA SER A 129 5.58 5.66 32.96
C SER A 129 4.30 5.96 33.74
N THR A 130 3.14 5.96 33.08
CA THR A 130 1.84 6.30 33.70
C THR A 130 1.13 5.06 34.27
N ILE A 131 1.62 3.85 34.01
CA ILE A 131 1.14 2.64 34.67
C ILE A 131 1.82 2.55 36.05
N ALA A 132 1.25 3.24 37.03
CA ALA A 132 1.69 3.20 38.41
C ALA A 132 1.61 1.76 38.98
N PRO A 133 2.60 1.27 39.74
CA PRO A 133 2.47 0.06 40.53
C PRO A 133 1.68 0.36 41.81
N GLU A 134 0.36 0.50 41.71
CA GLU A 134 -0.54 0.36 42.86
C GLU A 134 -1.19 -1.02 42.83
N VAL A 135 -0.39 -2.03 43.14
CA VAL A 135 -0.91 -3.22 43.83
C VAL A 135 -0.17 -3.30 45.15
N GLN A 136 -0.75 -2.64 46.15
CA GLN A 136 -0.51 -2.94 47.56
C GLN A 136 -1.75 -3.68 48.06
N TRP A 137 -1.62 -4.98 48.26
CA TRP A 137 -2.28 -5.74 49.33
C TRP A 137 -1.50 -7.03 49.59
#